data_AF-A0A3C1CKC9-F1
#
_entry.id   AF-A0A3C1CKC9-F1
#
_cell.length_a   1.000
_cell.length_b   1.000
_cell.length_c   1.000
_cell.angle_alpha   90.00
_cell.angle_beta   90.00
_cell.angle_gamma   90.00
#
_symmetry.space_group_name_H-M   'P 1'
#
loop_
_entity.id
_entity.type
_entity.pdbx_description
1 polymer ?
#
loop_
_entity_poly.entity_id
_entity_poly.type
_entity_poly.pdbx_seq_one_letter_code
_entity_poly.pdbx_strand_id
1 'polypeptide(L)'
;MVANHAYGLFELAAIHLSQRPPDLAQGRLAIDALATLVEGLAGRLGEAEASLVDALAQIRLAFVQIQGAQGQATDTAGVAGTGDTGGPPTSQAG
;
A
#
# COMPACT_ATOMS: atom_id res chain seq x y z
N MET A 1 12.19 -25.61 -5.21
CA MET A 1 12.48 -24.45 -4.34
C MET A 1 12.44 -23.15 -5.16
N VAL A 2 11.27 -22.78 -5.70
CA VAL A 2 11.02 -21.48 -6.37
C VAL A 2 9.71 -20.91 -5.84
N ALA A 3 8.69 -21.76 -5.66
CA ALA A 3 7.48 -21.43 -4.91
C ALA A 3 7.78 -20.84 -3.51
N ASN A 4 8.77 -21.39 -2.79
CA ASN A 4 9.21 -20.84 -1.49
C ASN A 4 9.74 -19.40 -1.59
N HIS A 5 10.45 -19.07 -2.68
CA HIS A 5 10.94 -17.70 -2.91
C HIS A 5 9.79 -16.75 -3.29
N ALA A 6 8.78 -17.25 -4.02
CA ALA A 6 7.56 -16.48 -4.28
C ALA A 6 6.82 -16.13 -2.98
N TYR A 7 6.70 -17.06 -2.04
CA TYR A 7 6.17 -16.75 -0.71
C TYR A 7 7.03 -15.69 0.02
N GLY A 8 8.35 -15.76 -0.07
CA GLY A 8 9.22 -14.73 0.50
C GLY A 8 8.98 -13.33 -0.08
N LEU A 9 8.68 -13.22 -1.38
CA LEU A 9 8.32 -11.93 -2.01
C LEU A 9 6.94 -11.43 -1.54
N PHE A 10 5.99 -12.33 -1.36
CA PHE A 10 4.69 -12.01 -0.75
C PHE A 10 4.87 -11.45 0.67
N GLU A 11 5.65 -12.12 1.51
CA GLU A 11 5.95 -11.67 2.87
C GLU A 11 6.66 -10.32 2.87
N LEU A 12 7.64 -10.12 1.99
CA LEU A 12 8.34 -8.86 1.84
C LEU A 12 7.39 -7.70 1.49
N ALA A 13 6.48 -7.92 0.53
CA ALA A 13 5.45 -6.94 0.20
C ALA A 13 4.57 -6.60 1.41
N ALA A 14 4.10 -7.62 2.15
CA ALA A 14 3.29 -7.42 3.35
C ALA A 14 4.03 -6.63 4.43
N ILE A 15 5.32 -6.92 4.66
CA ILE A 15 6.17 -6.18 5.61
C ILE A 15 6.22 -4.70 5.23
N HIS A 16 6.53 -4.35 3.98
CA HIS A 16 6.59 -2.96 3.51
C HIS A 16 5.26 -2.23 3.64
N LEU A 17 4.15 -2.91 3.33
CA LEU A 17 2.80 -2.34 3.44
C LEU A 17 2.34 -2.14 4.88
N SER A 18 2.84 -2.95 5.83
CA SER A 18 2.49 -2.83 7.25
C SER A 18 3.26 -1.74 8.02
N GLN A 19 4.28 -1.13 7.38
CA GLN A 19 5.05 -0.05 8.00
C GLN A 19 4.17 1.17 8.31
N ARG A 20 4.66 2.04 9.20
CA ARG A 20 3.98 3.30 9.57
C ARG A 20 4.98 4.45 9.49
N PRO A 21 4.98 5.26 8.40
CA PRO A 21 4.08 5.17 7.24
C PRO A 21 4.40 3.96 6.33
N PRO A 22 3.42 3.43 5.57
CA PRO A 22 3.65 2.35 4.60
C PRO A 22 4.67 2.74 3.53
N ASP A 23 5.60 1.84 3.20
CA ASP A 23 6.53 2.02 2.07
C ASP A 23 5.90 1.48 0.78
N LEU A 24 5.15 2.34 0.09
CA LEU A 24 4.48 1.97 -1.15
C LEU A 24 5.45 1.66 -2.30
N ALA A 25 6.64 2.26 -2.31
CA ALA A 25 7.60 2.04 -3.39
C ALA A 25 8.20 0.63 -3.30
N GLN A 26 8.68 0.24 -2.12
CA GLN A 26 9.20 -1.11 -1.90
C GLN A 26 8.10 -2.17 -1.92
N GLY A 27 6.91 -1.86 -1.37
CA GLY A 27 5.75 -2.73 -1.47
C GLY A 27 5.36 -3.04 -2.92
N ARG A 28 5.34 -2.01 -3.80
CA ARG A 28 5.09 -2.17 -5.24
C ARG A 28 6.14 -3.07 -5.89
N LEU A 29 7.42 -2.81 -5.64
CA LEU A 29 8.52 -3.57 -6.23
C LEU A 29 8.44 -5.06 -5.87
N ALA A 30 8.15 -5.38 -4.62
CA ALA A 30 7.99 -6.77 -4.17
C ALA A 30 6.78 -7.46 -4.84
N ILE A 31 5.65 -6.74 -5.00
CA ILE A 31 4.47 -7.26 -5.71
C ILE A 31 4.77 -7.52 -7.19
N ASP A 32 5.47 -6.61 -7.86
CA ASP A 32 5.83 -6.75 -9.27
C ASP A 32 6.82 -7.92 -9.48
N ALA A 33 7.76 -8.11 -8.56
CA ALA A 33 8.66 -9.26 -8.56
C ALA A 33 7.90 -10.59 -8.35
N LEU A 34 6.95 -10.63 -7.41
CA LEU A 34 6.08 -11.78 -7.19
C LEU A 34 5.26 -12.10 -8.45
N ALA A 35 4.65 -11.08 -9.05
CA ALA A 35 3.88 -11.22 -10.29
C ALA A 35 4.73 -11.80 -11.42
N THR A 36 5.94 -11.27 -11.62
CA THR A 36 6.87 -11.75 -12.65
C THR A 36 7.17 -13.24 -12.48
N LEU A 37 7.35 -13.71 -11.24
CA LEU A 37 7.58 -15.14 -10.98
C LEU A 37 6.33 -15.99 -11.18
N VAL A 38 5.18 -15.58 -10.62
CA VAL A 38 3.94 -16.37 -10.65
C VAL A 38 3.39 -16.47 -12.07
N GLU A 39 3.31 -15.33 -12.76
CA GLU A 39 2.77 -15.25 -14.12
C GLU A 39 3.79 -15.78 -15.14
N GLY A 40 5.09 -15.47 -14.96
CA GLY A 40 6.15 -15.91 -15.88
C GLY A 40 6.51 -17.40 -15.78
N LEU A 41 6.16 -18.07 -14.67
CA LEU A 41 6.38 -19.50 -14.46
C LEU A 41 5.08 -20.31 -14.37
N ALA A 42 3.99 -19.79 -14.93
CA ALA A 42 2.70 -20.49 -14.96
C ALA A 42 2.84 -21.94 -15.50
N GLY A 43 2.17 -22.87 -14.85
CA GLY A 43 2.24 -24.32 -15.11
C GLY A 43 3.53 -24.99 -14.62
N ARG A 44 4.45 -24.27 -13.96
CA ARG A 44 5.75 -24.79 -13.51
C ARG A 44 5.97 -24.68 -12.00
N LEU A 45 5.03 -24.13 -11.24
CA LEU A 45 5.18 -23.92 -9.79
C LEU A 45 4.64 -25.09 -8.95
N GLY A 46 4.05 -26.09 -9.60
CA GLY A 46 3.53 -27.29 -8.94
C GLY A 46 2.27 -26.99 -8.12
N GLU A 47 2.06 -27.74 -7.06
CA GLU A 47 0.82 -27.68 -6.25
C GLU A 47 0.56 -26.32 -5.59
N ALA A 48 1.61 -25.54 -5.35
CA ALA A 48 1.51 -24.22 -4.71
C ALA A 48 1.04 -23.11 -5.67
N GLU A 49 0.96 -23.36 -6.97
CA GLU A 49 0.69 -22.34 -7.98
C GLU A 49 -0.64 -21.62 -7.75
N ALA A 50 -1.72 -22.37 -7.56
CA ALA A 50 -3.04 -21.79 -7.32
C ALA A 50 -3.04 -20.89 -6.07
N SER A 51 -2.43 -21.34 -4.98
CA SER A 51 -2.31 -20.54 -3.76
C SER A 51 -1.46 -19.29 -3.94
N LEU A 52 -0.41 -19.34 -4.76
CA LEU A 52 0.42 -18.17 -5.08
C LEU A 52 -0.32 -17.15 -5.95
N VAL A 53 -1.13 -17.62 -6.91
CA VAL A 53 -2.01 -16.75 -7.72
C VAL A 53 -3.03 -16.03 -6.82
N ASP A 54 -3.67 -16.76 -5.91
CA ASP A 54 -4.61 -16.18 -4.95
C ASP A 54 -3.92 -15.17 -4.03
N ALA A 55 -2.74 -15.52 -3.49
CA ALA A 55 -1.95 -14.62 -2.64
C ALA A 55 -1.54 -13.33 -3.38
N LEU A 56 -1.14 -13.42 -4.65
CA LEU A 56 -0.82 -12.28 -5.49
C LEU A 56 -2.04 -11.35 -5.69
N ALA A 57 -3.23 -11.93 -5.92
CA ALA A 57 -4.46 -11.15 -6.02
C ALA A 57 -4.79 -10.42 -4.71
N GLN A 58 -4.67 -11.11 -3.57
CA GLN A 58 -4.92 -10.54 -2.25
C GLN A 58 -3.97 -9.37 -1.93
N ILE A 59 -2.66 -9.54 -2.16
CA ILE A 59 -1.68 -8.47 -1.84
C ILE A 59 -1.82 -7.25 -2.76
N ARG A 60 -2.20 -7.45 -4.04
CA ARG A 60 -2.53 -6.35 -4.96
C ARG A 60 -3.72 -5.53 -4.47
N LEU A 61 -4.77 -6.19 -3.97
CA LEU A 61 -5.93 -5.51 -3.41
C LEU A 61 -5.55 -4.72 -2.15
N ALA A 62 -4.77 -5.31 -1.24
CA ALA A 62 -4.26 -4.63 -0.05
C ALA A 62 -3.45 -3.38 -0.40
N PHE A 63 -2.56 -3.47 -1.40
CA PHE A 63 -1.78 -2.33 -1.89
C PHE A 63 -2.67 -1.15 -2.30
N VAL A 64 -3.70 -1.40 -3.12
CA VAL A 64 -4.58 -0.34 -3.63
C VAL A 64 -5.38 0.31 -2.50
N GLN A 65 -5.88 -0.49 -1.55
CA GLN A 65 -6.57 0.03 -0.37
C GLN A 65 -5.67 0.93 0.48
N ILE A 66 -4.43 0.51 0.73
CA ILE A 66 -3.47 1.29 1.52
C ILE A 66 -3.06 2.56 0.77
N GLN A 67 -2.78 2.46 -0.53
CA GLN A 67 -2.44 3.63 -1.36
C GLN A 67 -3.56 4.68 -1.36
N GLY A 68 -4.82 4.25 -1.48
CA GLY A 68 -5.98 5.14 -1.39
C GLY A 68 -6.09 5.83 -0.03
N ALA A 69 -5.85 5.11 1.07
CA ALA A 69 -5.85 5.68 2.42
C ALA A 69 -4.72 6.69 2.64
N GLN A 70 -3.53 6.46 2.06
CA GLN A 70 -2.42 7.43 2.12
C GLN A 70 -2.74 8.73 1.37
N GLY A 71 -3.37 8.64 0.19
CA GLY A 71 -3.81 9.83 -0.57
C GLY A 71 -4.85 10.69 0.18
N GLN A 72 -5.82 10.04 0.83
CA GLN A 72 -6.80 10.74 1.66
C GLN A 72 -6.18 11.40 2.90
N ALA A 73 -5.19 10.76 3.53
CA ALA A 73 -4.48 11.33 4.67
C ALA A 73 -3.72 12.61 4.29
N THR A 74 -3.10 12.65 3.11
CA THR A 74 -2.44 13.86 2.59
C THR A 74 -3.43 14.97 2.26
N ASP A 75 -4.59 14.64 1.69
CA ASP A 75 -5.61 15.64 1.34
C ASP A 75 -6.24 16.29 2.59
N THR A 76 -6.47 15.50 3.63
CA THR A 76 -7.05 15.99 4.91
C THR A 76 -6.06 16.90 5.65
N ALA A 77 -4.76 16.62 5.56
CA ALA A 77 -3.74 17.51 6.11
C ALA A 77 -3.66 18.86 5.37
N GLY A 78 -3.95 18.87 4.06
CA GLY A 78 -3.96 20.09 3.24
C GLY A 78 -5.12 21.05 3.54
N VAL A 79 -6.30 20.53 3.89
CA VAL A 79 -7.49 21.37 4.18
C VAL A 79 -7.48 22.02 5.57
N ALA A 80 -6.80 21.41 6.55
CA ALA A 80 -6.69 21.96 7.91
C ALA A 80 -5.82 23.23 8.02
N GLY A 81 -5.07 23.58 6.97
CA GLY A 81 -4.19 24.76 6.93
C GLY A 81 -4.87 26.09 6.57
N THR A 82 -6.15 26.10 6.20
CA THR A 82 -6.87 27.30 5.72
C THR A 82 -7.89 27.88 6.70
N GLY A 83 -7.78 27.55 7.99
CA GLY A 83 -8.57 28.16 9.06
C GLY A 83 -8.17 29.61 9.33
N ASP A 84 -8.75 30.51 8.54
CA ASP A 84 -9.06 31.91 8.83
C ASP A 84 -8.70 32.39 10.25
N THR A 85 -7.60 33.15 10.36
CA THR A 85 -7.30 33.99 11.52
C THR A 85 -8.22 35.22 11.51
N GLY A 86 -9.53 35.01 11.64
CA GLY A 86 -10.53 36.04 11.87
C GLY A 86 -10.69 36.32 13.37
N GLY A 87 -9.67 36.91 14.00
CA GLY A 87 -9.78 37.40 15.38
C GLY A 87 -10.86 38.48 15.51
N PRO A 88 -11.60 38.56 16.64
CA PRO A 88 -12.76 39.43 16.76
C PRO A 88 -12.36 40.91 16.74
N PRO A 89 -13.11 41.82 16.06
CA PRO A 89 -12.90 43.24 16.26
C PRO A 89 -13.36 43.62 17.67
N THR A 90 -12.40 43.96 18.52
CA THR A 90 -12.63 44.67 19.78
C THR A 90 -13.33 45.99 19.47
N SER A 91 -14.64 46.06 19.70
CA SER A 91 -15.35 47.35 19.75
C SER A 91 -15.53 47.75 21.21
N GLN A 92 -14.70 48.69 21.61
CA GLN A 92 -14.78 49.52 22.80
C GLN A 92 -15.90 50.58 22.64
N ALA A 93 -16.36 51.12 23.77
CA ALA A 93 -16.98 52.45 23.99
C ALA A 93 -18.50 52.50 24.24
N GLY A 94 -18.86 53.10 25.38
CA GLY A 94 -20.17 53.73 25.64
C GLY A 94 -20.77 53.40 27.00
#